data_AF-A0A0W0WWL8-F1
#
_entry.id   AF-A0A0W0WWL8-F1
#
_cell.length_a   1.000
_cell.length_b   1.000
_cell.length_c   1.000
_cell.angle_alpha   90.00
_cell.angle_beta   90.00
_cell.angle_gamma   90.00
#
_symmetry.space_group_name_H-M   'P 1'
#
loop_
_entity.id
_entity.type
_entity.pdbx_description
1 polymer ?
#
loop_
_entity_poly.entity_id
_entity_poly.type
_entity_poly.pdbx_seq_one_letter_code
_entity_poly.pdbx_strand_id
1 'polypeptide(L)'
;MLKRLIAAVLLFIPILSFAVDLELTQGINSALPIAIEPFGYDEIGQQLSEVVNADFRFSGQFKIIPAPQGRPLAVSVWRDAGADSVLSGQVTRIGYNRYDVSYKLLDAVAQGKVLLAKNYQVSANEVRALAHHISDEVYQKLTGERGIFSTRIAYILVQQKGSDKAKYFLEVADVDGHNPQSLLVSTEPIMSPAWSPDGREIAYVSFEKKKAQIFTVSVETGKRRLLTDFAGINGAPAWSNDGRNLAVVLSKGGSPKIYSVDLSSGYMKQLTFGEAIDTEPRYSPDGKSILFTSGRGGSPQIYRLSLTDGSIARMTYDGNYNARASYTPDQRHIVMLHRGEDRAFNIAIQNTDNNGQVTQLTFSPADESPSVAPNGRLILYATKTNDKGVLAIVSIDGRTKLRLPAREGDVQEPAWSPYLG
;
A
#
# COMPACT_ATOMS: atom_id res chain seq x y z
N MET A 1 -29.44 57.96 -18.09
CA MET A 1 -29.71 56.81 -17.20
C MET A 1 -29.35 55.52 -17.94
N LEU A 2 -28.17 54.95 -17.71
CA LEU A 2 -27.74 53.70 -18.34
C LEU A 2 -27.42 52.69 -17.23
N LYS A 3 -28.28 51.67 -17.10
CA LYS A 3 -28.22 50.62 -16.08
C LYS A 3 -27.01 49.71 -16.34
N ARG A 4 -26.13 49.55 -15.34
CA ARG A 4 -25.06 48.52 -15.34
C ARG A 4 -25.67 47.19 -14.90
N LEU A 5 -25.67 46.21 -15.79
CA LEU A 5 -25.97 44.80 -15.48
C LEU A 5 -24.69 44.19 -14.88
N ILE A 6 -24.74 43.75 -13.62
CA ILE A 6 -23.70 42.92 -13.01
C ILE A 6 -24.09 41.46 -13.26
N ALA A 7 -23.35 40.78 -14.12
CA ALA A 7 -23.48 39.34 -14.30
C ALA A 7 -22.67 38.63 -13.20
N ALA A 8 -23.35 37.95 -12.28
CA ALA A 8 -22.72 37.08 -11.31
C ALA A 8 -22.31 35.77 -11.99
N VAL A 9 -21.01 35.56 -12.15
CA VAL A 9 -20.45 34.28 -12.60
C VAL A 9 -20.41 33.33 -11.40
N LEU A 10 -21.34 32.37 -11.36
CA LEU A 10 -21.31 31.24 -10.43
C LEU A 10 -20.21 30.27 -10.89
N LEU A 11 -19.08 30.32 -10.21
CA LEU A 11 -18.01 29.33 -10.32
C LEU A 11 -18.49 28.03 -9.64
N PHE A 12 -18.97 27.08 -10.44
CA PHE A 12 -19.10 25.69 -10.01
C PHE A 12 -17.69 25.10 -9.92
N ILE A 13 -17.17 24.96 -8.71
CA ILE A 13 -16.00 24.13 -8.45
C ILE A 13 -16.53 22.69 -8.33
N PRO A 14 -16.21 21.77 -9.25
CA PRO A 14 -16.60 20.38 -9.08
C PRO A 14 -15.81 19.80 -7.91
N ILE A 15 -16.50 19.44 -6.83
CA ILE A 15 -15.93 18.60 -5.77
C ILE A 15 -15.85 17.19 -6.36
N LEU A 16 -14.66 16.78 -6.81
CA LEU A 16 -14.37 15.39 -7.12
C LEU A 16 -14.48 14.59 -5.81
N SER A 17 -15.60 13.89 -5.64
CA SER A 17 -15.73 12.91 -4.56
C SER A 17 -14.95 11.66 -4.96
N PHE A 18 -13.76 11.49 -4.37
CA PHE A 18 -13.00 10.25 -4.46
C PHE A 18 -13.64 9.22 -3.52
N ALA A 19 -14.58 8.43 -4.04
CA ALA A 19 -15.19 7.34 -3.28
C ALA A 19 -14.38 6.05 -3.51
N VAL A 20 -13.85 5.47 -2.43
CA VAL A 20 -13.34 4.10 -2.41
C VAL A 20 -14.53 3.16 -2.58
N ASP A 21 -14.49 2.29 -3.57
CA ASP A 21 -15.54 1.27 -3.77
C ASP A 21 -15.17 0.04 -2.92
N LEU A 22 -15.84 -0.09 -1.78
CA LEU A 22 -15.64 -1.21 -0.85
C LEU A 22 -16.65 -2.31 -1.16
N GLU A 23 -16.14 -3.46 -1.63
CA GLU A 23 -16.92 -4.67 -1.80
C GLU A 23 -16.68 -5.60 -0.59
N LEU A 24 -17.65 -5.61 0.33
CA LEU A 24 -17.69 -6.58 1.41
C LEU A 24 -18.30 -7.88 0.87
N THR A 25 -17.42 -8.83 0.51
CA THR A 25 -17.88 -10.08 -0.11
C THR A 25 -18.55 -11.03 0.89
N GLN A 26 -18.24 -10.91 2.19
CA GLN A 26 -18.92 -11.65 3.28
C GLN A 26 -18.89 -10.84 4.59
N GLY A 27 -19.95 -10.96 5.41
CA GLY A 27 -20.02 -10.33 6.72
C GLY A 27 -18.90 -10.80 7.64
N ILE A 28 -18.11 -9.87 8.15
CA ILE A 28 -17.01 -10.16 9.08
C ILE A 28 -17.65 -10.38 10.45
N ASN A 29 -17.99 -11.63 10.78
CA ASN A 29 -18.57 -12.02 12.07
C ASN A 29 -17.65 -11.72 13.29
N SER A 30 -16.44 -11.20 13.06
CA SER A 30 -15.43 -10.85 14.08
C SER A 30 -15.03 -9.36 14.11
N ALA A 31 -15.73 -8.48 13.37
CA ALA A 31 -15.37 -7.07 13.35
C ALA A 31 -15.66 -6.40 14.70
N LEU A 32 -14.71 -5.62 15.21
CA LEU A 32 -14.80 -4.94 16.50
C LEU A 32 -15.84 -3.80 16.45
N PRO A 33 -16.92 -3.85 17.26
CA PRO A 33 -17.92 -2.80 17.30
C PRO A 33 -17.37 -1.50 17.92
N ILE A 34 -17.36 -0.42 17.15
CA ILE A 34 -16.85 0.88 17.59
C ILE A 34 -17.80 2.01 17.22
N ALA A 35 -18.08 2.90 18.16
CA ALA A 35 -18.72 4.18 17.90
C ALA A 35 -17.67 5.28 17.73
N ILE A 36 -17.89 6.18 16.77
CA ILE A 36 -17.01 7.33 16.51
C ILE A 36 -17.87 8.58 16.63
N GLU A 37 -17.64 9.36 17.68
CA GLU A 37 -18.29 10.65 17.83
C GLU A 37 -17.61 11.68 16.92
N PRO A 38 -18.36 12.64 16.34
CA PRO A 38 -17.76 13.70 15.55
C PRO A 38 -16.78 14.51 16.42
N PHE A 39 -15.57 14.70 15.91
CA PHE A 39 -14.52 15.51 16.54
C PHE A 39 -14.85 17.01 16.56
N GLY A 40 -15.79 17.41 15.72
CA GLY A 40 -16.31 18.76 15.61
C GLY A 40 -17.29 18.85 14.45
N TYR A 41 -18.05 19.94 14.41
CA TYR A 41 -19.01 20.21 13.32
C TYR A 41 -18.51 21.29 12.36
N ASP A 42 -17.35 21.88 12.64
CA ASP A 42 -16.63 22.73 11.69
C ASP A 42 -15.90 21.88 10.65
N GLU A 43 -15.34 22.53 9.63
CA GLU A 43 -14.65 21.87 8.51
C GLU A 43 -13.55 20.91 8.98
N ILE A 44 -12.75 21.32 9.97
CA ILE A 44 -11.63 20.51 10.49
C ILE A 44 -12.13 19.31 11.28
N GLY A 45 -13.11 19.49 12.17
CA GLY A 45 -13.70 18.39 12.92
C GLY A 45 -14.42 17.36 12.04
N GLN A 46 -15.10 17.83 10.98
CA GLN A 46 -15.73 16.97 9.98
C GLN A 46 -14.67 16.17 9.21
N GLN A 47 -13.64 16.83 8.67
CA GLN A 47 -12.55 16.17 7.94
C GLN A 47 -11.88 15.07 8.78
N LEU A 48 -11.54 15.37 10.04
CA LEU A 48 -10.92 14.39 10.93
C LEU A 48 -11.83 13.18 11.16
N SER A 49 -13.11 13.44 11.44
CA SER A 49 -14.11 12.39 11.66
C SER A 49 -14.28 11.52 10.41
N GLU A 50 -14.33 12.12 9.23
CA GLU A 50 -14.48 11.42 7.95
C GLU A 50 -13.29 10.50 7.66
N VAL A 51 -12.06 10.98 7.87
CA VAL A 51 -10.84 10.20 7.64
C VAL A 51 -10.76 9.02 8.62
N VAL A 52 -11.02 9.24 9.91
CA VAL A 52 -11.01 8.13 10.90
C VAL A 52 -12.10 7.09 10.60
N ASN A 53 -13.28 7.53 10.18
CA ASN A 53 -14.34 6.60 9.74
C ASN A 53 -13.90 5.81 8.50
N ALA A 54 -13.26 6.46 7.52
CA ALA A 54 -12.77 5.83 6.31
C ALA A 54 -11.67 4.80 6.62
N ASP A 55 -10.72 5.12 7.49
CA ASP A 55 -9.65 4.23 7.93
C ASP A 55 -10.18 2.96 8.58
N PHE A 56 -11.12 3.08 9.52
CA PHE A 56 -11.67 1.92 10.20
C PHE A 56 -12.47 1.02 9.26
N ARG A 57 -13.20 1.60 8.29
CA ARG A 57 -13.84 0.82 7.20
C ARG A 57 -12.81 0.16 6.30
N PHE A 58 -11.79 0.90 5.89
CA PHE A 58 -10.69 0.43 5.03
C PHE A 58 -9.98 -0.78 5.63
N SER A 59 -9.83 -0.83 6.96
CA SER A 59 -9.18 -1.95 7.64
C SER A 59 -9.96 -3.27 7.58
N GLY A 60 -11.28 -3.22 7.38
CA GLY A 60 -12.18 -4.36 7.55
C GLY A 60 -12.28 -4.91 8.99
N GLN A 61 -11.52 -4.39 9.96
CA GLN A 61 -11.50 -4.91 11.33
C GLN A 61 -12.58 -4.32 12.23
N PHE A 62 -13.25 -3.25 11.80
CA PHE A 62 -14.19 -2.51 12.62
C PHE A 62 -15.60 -2.51 12.04
N LYS A 63 -16.58 -2.65 12.93
CA LYS A 63 -17.99 -2.41 12.66
C LYS A 63 -18.37 -1.07 13.27
N ILE A 64 -18.56 -0.06 12.42
CA ILE A 64 -18.94 1.28 12.89
C ILE A 64 -20.41 1.28 13.32
N ILE A 65 -20.67 1.63 14.58
CA ILE A 65 -22.00 1.73 15.15
C ILE A 65 -22.59 3.11 14.84
N PRO A 66 -23.76 3.19 14.17
CA PRO A 66 -24.38 4.46 13.82
C PRO A 66 -24.87 5.20 15.07
N ALA A 67 -24.84 6.53 15.01
CA ALA A 67 -25.28 7.37 16.12
C ALA A 67 -26.78 7.19 16.44
N PRO A 68 -27.13 6.86 17.70
CA PRO A 68 -28.49 6.98 18.20
C PRO A 68 -29.01 8.42 18.08
N GLN A 69 -30.34 8.58 18.12
CA GLN A 69 -30.98 9.89 18.08
C GLN A 69 -30.73 10.67 19.38
N GLY A 70 -30.50 11.98 19.26
CA GLY A 70 -30.18 12.89 20.37
C GLY A 70 -28.68 12.99 20.65
N ARG A 71 -28.15 14.20 20.83
CA ARG A 71 -26.74 14.45 21.22
C ARG A 71 -26.70 15.53 22.30
N PRO A 72 -25.70 15.53 23.21
CA PRO A 72 -24.61 14.56 23.38
C PRO A 72 -25.09 13.23 23.99
N LEU A 73 -24.39 12.14 23.70
CA LEU A 73 -24.74 10.79 24.16
C LEU A 73 -23.83 10.33 25.29
N ALA A 74 -24.40 9.73 26.33
CA ALA A 74 -23.62 9.04 27.34
C ALA A 74 -23.05 7.73 26.76
N VAL A 75 -21.89 7.29 27.26
CA VAL A 75 -21.26 6.02 26.83
C VAL A 75 -22.20 4.81 26.95
N SER A 76 -23.07 4.80 27.96
CA SER A 76 -24.08 3.75 28.12
C SER A 76 -25.03 3.65 26.93
N VAL A 77 -25.38 4.77 26.30
CA VAL A 77 -26.27 4.79 25.13
C VAL A 77 -25.58 4.15 23.93
N TRP A 78 -24.28 4.40 23.75
CA TRP A 78 -23.48 3.73 22.71
C TRP A 78 -23.33 2.24 22.94
N ARG A 79 -23.09 1.84 24.20
CA ARG A 79 -23.05 0.43 24.59
C ARG A 79 -24.38 -0.26 24.29
N ASP A 80 -25.49 0.36 24.64
CA ASP A 80 -26.83 -0.20 24.40
C ASP A 80 -27.16 -0.29 22.90
N ALA A 81 -26.54 0.56 22.07
CA ALA A 81 -26.56 0.46 20.60
C ALA A 81 -25.61 -0.61 20.02
N GLY A 82 -24.84 -1.29 20.88
CA GLY A 82 -23.95 -2.40 20.51
C GLY A 82 -22.49 -2.02 20.24
N ALA A 83 -22.02 -0.85 20.72
CA ALA A 83 -20.60 -0.50 20.66
C ALA A 83 -19.83 -1.09 21.86
N ASP A 84 -18.68 -1.69 21.60
CA ASP A 84 -17.76 -2.14 22.66
C ASP A 84 -16.76 -1.04 23.03
N SER A 85 -16.46 -0.14 22.10
CA SER A 85 -15.59 1.01 22.28
C SER A 85 -16.21 2.29 21.72
N VAL A 86 -15.90 3.43 22.33
CA VAL A 86 -16.31 4.76 21.87
C VAL A 86 -15.06 5.62 21.68
N LEU A 87 -14.84 6.10 20.46
CA LEU A 87 -13.86 7.12 20.15
C LEU A 87 -14.55 8.48 20.17
N SER A 88 -14.12 9.36 21.06
CA SER A 88 -14.58 10.75 21.13
C SER A 88 -13.42 11.70 20.95
N GLY A 89 -13.68 12.86 20.35
CA GLY A 89 -12.66 13.86 20.13
C GLY A 89 -13.21 15.27 20.08
N GLN A 90 -12.31 16.23 20.19
CA GLN A 90 -12.63 17.65 20.15
C GLN A 90 -11.52 18.39 19.41
N VAL A 91 -11.93 19.21 18.44
CA VAL A 91 -11.06 20.18 17.77
C VAL A 91 -11.37 21.58 18.33
N THR A 92 -10.32 22.31 18.72
CA THR A 92 -10.41 23.71 19.13
C THR A 92 -9.41 24.54 18.35
N ARG A 93 -9.87 25.61 17.69
CA ARG A 93 -8.96 26.55 17.02
C ARG A 93 -8.21 27.40 18.05
N ILE A 94 -6.88 27.37 18.02
CA ILE A 94 -6.00 28.09 18.96
C ILE A 94 -5.20 29.22 18.29
N GLY A 95 -5.37 29.44 17.00
CA GLY A 95 -4.73 30.54 16.27
C GLY A 95 -5.06 30.59 14.79
N TYR A 96 -4.34 31.43 14.04
CA TYR A 96 -4.38 31.39 12.59
C TYR A 96 -3.75 30.09 12.10
N ASN A 97 -4.53 29.26 11.41
CA ASN A 97 -4.11 27.96 10.90
C ASN A 97 -3.50 27.03 11.98
N ARG A 98 -3.98 27.10 13.23
CA ARG A 98 -3.54 26.21 14.33
C ARG A 98 -4.71 25.70 15.15
N TYR A 99 -4.69 24.40 15.42
CA TYR A 99 -5.76 23.66 16.09
C TYR A 99 -5.17 22.79 17.19
N ASP A 100 -5.85 22.75 18.33
CA ASP A 100 -5.67 21.78 19.40
C ASP A 100 -6.69 20.67 19.19
N VAL A 101 -6.21 19.43 19.09
CA VAL A 101 -7.01 18.25 18.80
C VAL A 101 -6.80 17.23 19.90
N SER A 102 -7.83 17.03 20.71
CA SER A 102 -7.83 16.02 21.76
C SER A 102 -8.76 14.87 21.43
N TYR A 103 -8.41 13.66 21.83
CA TYR A 103 -9.28 12.50 21.68
C TYR A 103 -9.17 11.54 22.85
N LYS A 104 -10.21 10.73 23.05
CA LYS A 104 -10.30 9.67 24.03
C LYS A 104 -10.89 8.42 23.39
N LEU A 105 -10.27 7.29 23.65
CA LEU A 105 -10.85 5.97 23.42
C LEU A 105 -11.37 5.42 24.74
N LEU A 106 -12.65 5.08 24.77
CA LEU A 106 -13.37 4.61 25.95
C LEU A 106 -13.82 3.17 25.75
N ASP A 107 -13.72 2.36 26.80
CA ASP A 107 -14.31 1.02 26.88
C ASP A 107 -15.78 1.15 27.30
N ALA A 108 -16.69 0.86 26.37
CA ALA A 108 -18.12 1.02 26.61
C ALA A 108 -18.67 -0.07 27.54
N VAL A 109 -18.08 -1.27 27.51
CA VAL A 109 -18.45 -2.41 28.34
C VAL A 109 -18.01 -2.18 29.79
N ALA A 110 -16.85 -1.59 30.00
CA ALA A 110 -16.30 -1.21 31.31
C ALA A 110 -16.70 0.20 31.75
N GLN A 111 -17.98 0.58 31.54
CA GLN A 111 -18.57 1.84 32.04
C GLN A 111 -17.80 3.11 31.62
N GLY A 112 -17.21 3.13 30.43
CA GLY A 112 -16.49 4.30 29.90
C GLY A 112 -15.07 4.46 30.43
N LYS A 113 -14.43 3.38 30.92
CA LYS A 113 -13.01 3.41 31.29
C LYS A 113 -12.17 3.93 30.13
N VAL A 114 -11.30 4.92 30.40
CA VAL A 114 -10.40 5.49 29.41
C VAL A 114 -9.30 4.47 29.07
N LEU A 115 -9.24 4.07 27.81
CA LEU A 115 -8.20 3.19 27.25
C LEU A 115 -7.01 4.00 26.72
N LEU A 116 -7.29 5.15 26.13
CA LEU A 116 -6.32 6.05 25.51
C LEU A 116 -6.87 7.49 25.57
N ALA A 117 -6.01 8.46 25.84
CA ALA A 117 -6.35 9.88 25.76
C ALA A 117 -5.10 10.68 25.38
N LYS A 118 -5.19 11.49 24.33
CA LYS A 118 -4.06 12.27 23.82
C LYS A 118 -4.52 13.64 23.31
N ASN A 119 -3.54 14.53 23.14
CA ASN A 119 -3.73 15.86 22.59
C ASN A 119 -2.59 16.21 21.64
N TYR A 120 -2.92 16.89 20.54
CA TYR A 120 -1.99 17.30 19.49
C TYR A 120 -2.26 18.74 19.08
N GLN A 121 -1.20 19.45 18.69
CA GLN A 121 -1.31 20.75 18.04
C GLN A 121 -0.86 20.63 16.60
N VAL A 122 -1.74 21.01 15.67
CA VAL A 122 -1.53 20.86 14.23
C VAL A 122 -1.99 22.09 13.48
N SER A 123 -1.43 22.27 12.29
CA SER A 123 -1.95 23.18 11.27
C SER A 123 -3.03 22.52 10.42
N ALA A 124 -3.84 23.30 9.68
CA ALA A 124 -4.94 22.73 8.89
C ALA A 124 -4.46 21.67 7.87
N ASN A 125 -3.27 21.86 7.28
CA ASN A 125 -2.68 20.92 6.32
C ASN A 125 -2.16 19.62 6.95
N GLU A 126 -2.08 19.53 8.28
CA GLU A 126 -1.64 18.34 9.02
C GLU A 126 -2.81 17.53 9.58
N VAL A 127 -4.05 18.06 9.54
CA VAL A 127 -5.24 17.44 10.13
C VAL A 127 -5.48 16.04 9.60
N ARG A 128 -5.32 15.83 8.30
CA ARG A 128 -5.50 14.52 7.68
C ARG A 128 -4.45 13.51 8.13
N ALA A 129 -3.17 13.92 8.18
CA ALA A 129 -2.10 13.07 8.69
C ALA A 129 -2.33 12.72 10.18
N LEU A 130 -2.82 13.69 10.97
CA LEU A 130 -3.21 13.45 12.35
C LEU A 130 -4.38 12.46 12.45
N ALA A 131 -5.39 12.56 11.58
CA ALA A 131 -6.51 11.63 11.57
C ALA A 131 -6.04 10.19 11.36
N HIS A 132 -5.18 9.95 10.37
CA HIS A 132 -4.54 8.64 10.16
C HIS A 132 -3.72 8.18 11.37
N HIS A 133 -2.98 9.09 12.00
CA HIS A 133 -2.22 8.78 13.20
C HIS A 133 -3.13 8.35 14.37
N ILE A 134 -4.23 9.08 14.60
CA ILE A 134 -5.24 8.71 15.61
C ILE A 134 -5.82 7.33 15.30
N SER A 135 -6.14 7.06 14.02
CA SER A 135 -6.60 5.74 13.58
C SER A 135 -5.58 4.65 13.90
N ASP A 136 -4.29 4.89 13.67
CA ASP A 136 -3.22 3.92 13.93
C ASP A 136 -3.11 3.60 15.42
N GLU A 137 -3.22 4.61 16.28
CA GLU A 137 -3.15 4.45 17.74
C GLU A 137 -4.36 3.72 18.31
N VAL A 138 -5.56 4.07 17.84
CA VAL A 138 -6.80 3.40 18.25
C VAL A 138 -6.82 1.96 17.75
N TYR A 139 -6.43 1.72 16.50
CA TYR A 139 -6.29 0.38 15.94
C TYR A 139 -5.35 -0.46 16.79
N GLN A 140 -4.14 0.04 17.06
CA GLN A 140 -3.16 -0.69 17.87
C GLN A 140 -3.64 -0.94 19.29
N LYS A 141 -4.36 0.02 19.89
CA LYS A 141 -4.87 -0.14 21.24
C LYS A 141 -5.91 -1.26 21.34
N LEU A 142 -6.74 -1.43 20.31
CA LEU A 142 -7.84 -2.41 20.30
C LEU A 142 -7.44 -3.78 19.75
N THR A 143 -6.51 -3.83 18.80
CA THR A 143 -6.10 -5.08 18.13
C THR A 143 -4.77 -5.64 18.63
N GLY A 144 -3.93 -4.79 19.24
CA GLY A 144 -2.54 -5.12 19.57
C GLY A 144 -1.57 -5.03 18.40
N GLU A 145 -2.05 -4.74 17.19
CA GLU A 145 -1.25 -4.68 15.95
C GLU A 145 -1.07 -3.24 15.49
N ARG A 146 0.08 -2.89 14.91
CA ARG A 146 0.30 -1.52 14.43
C ARG A 146 -0.57 -1.24 13.19
N GLY A 147 -1.36 -0.16 13.25
CA GLY A 147 -2.18 0.31 12.12
C GLY A 147 -1.34 0.77 10.93
N ILE A 148 -1.94 0.80 9.73
CA ILE A 148 -1.28 1.14 8.46
C ILE A 148 -1.78 2.44 7.83
N PHE A 149 -2.58 3.23 8.54
CA PHE A 149 -3.30 4.36 7.95
C PHE A 149 -2.35 5.52 7.61
N SER A 150 -1.27 5.67 8.37
CA SER A 150 -0.21 6.65 8.09
C SER A 150 0.83 6.16 7.07
N THR A 151 0.61 5.01 6.42
CA THR A 151 1.47 4.54 5.32
C THR A 151 1.10 5.21 4.00
N ARG A 152 1.97 5.03 3.01
CA ARG A 152 1.80 5.48 1.63
C ARG A 152 1.85 4.34 0.63
N ILE A 153 1.41 4.61 -0.57
CA ILE A 153 1.56 3.72 -1.73
C ILE A 153 2.34 4.45 -2.83
N ALA A 154 3.17 3.71 -3.54
CA ALA A 154 3.75 4.14 -4.80
C ALA A 154 3.12 3.34 -5.93
N TYR A 155 2.94 3.95 -7.10
CA TYR A 155 2.41 3.26 -8.28
C TYR A 155 2.82 3.98 -9.56
N ILE A 156 2.70 3.28 -10.69
CA ILE A 156 2.92 3.88 -12.01
C ILE A 156 1.57 4.27 -12.59
N LEU A 157 1.39 5.56 -12.87
CA LEU A 157 0.24 6.06 -13.63
C LEU A 157 0.66 6.24 -15.11
N VAL A 158 -0.14 5.70 -16.01
CA VAL A 158 0.03 5.79 -17.45
C VAL A 158 -1.10 6.64 -18.02
N GLN A 159 -0.76 7.76 -18.64
CA GLN A 159 -1.72 8.65 -19.28
C GLN A 159 -1.46 8.70 -20.78
N GLN A 160 -2.48 8.38 -21.56
CA GLN A 160 -2.46 8.49 -23.00
C GLN A 160 -3.67 9.31 -23.46
N LYS A 161 -3.42 10.40 -24.20
CA LYS A 161 -4.46 11.29 -24.70
C LYS A 161 -4.58 11.16 -26.22
N GLY A 162 -5.65 10.55 -26.70
CA GLY A 162 -5.84 10.31 -28.14
C GLY A 162 -4.70 9.47 -28.73
N SER A 163 -4.10 9.96 -29.81
CA SER A 163 -2.97 9.32 -30.50
C SER A 163 -1.59 9.70 -29.93
N ASP A 164 -1.53 10.53 -28.89
CA ASP A 164 -0.25 10.96 -28.32
C ASP A 164 0.48 9.78 -27.67
N LYS A 165 1.82 9.91 -27.56
CA LYS A 165 2.62 8.96 -26.78
C LYS A 165 2.18 8.98 -25.32
N ALA A 166 2.12 7.79 -24.72
CA ALA A 166 1.85 7.65 -23.29
C ALA A 166 2.92 8.37 -22.45
N LYS A 167 2.48 8.99 -21.36
CA LYS A 167 3.33 9.50 -20.29
C LYS A 167 3.21 8.60 -19.07
N TYR A 168 4.33 8.36 -18.41
CA TYR A 168 4.44 7.50 -17.25
C TYR A 168 4.84 8.33 -16.04
N PHE A 169 4.11 8.21 -14.95
CA PHE A 169 4.32 8.96 -13.72
C PHE A 169 4.63 7.98 -12.59
N LEU A 170 5.70 8.24 -11.83
CA LEU A 170 5.89 7.59 -10.54
C LEU A 170 5.16 8.42 -9.50
N GLU A 171 4.00 7.95 -9.07
CA GLU A 171 3.16 8.62 -8.08
C GLU A 171 3.43 8.04 -6.69
N VAL A 172 3.34 8.91 -5.68
CA VAL A 172 3.24 8.53 -4.27
C VAL A 172 2.00 9.19 -3.67
N ALA A 173 1.16 8.41 -3.00
CA ALA A 173 -0.06 8.88 -2.36
C ALA A 173 -0.16 8.31 -0.94
N ASP A 174 -1.06 8.89 -0.12
CA ASP A 174 -1.52 8.26 1.11
C ASP A 174 -2.12 6.88 0.80
N VAL A 175 -2.17 5.98 1.79
CA VAL A 175 -2.59 4.59 1.58
C VAL A 175 -4.00 4.42 0.97
N ASP A 176 -4.86 5.41 1.17
CA ASP A 176 -6.22 5.45 0.63
C ASP A 176 -6.34 6.22 -0.70
N GLY A 177 -5.21 6.62 -1.30
CA GLY A 177 -5.11 7.27 -2.61
C GLY A 177 -5.17 8.80 -2.58
N HIS A 178 -5.31 9.44 -1.42
CA HIS A 178 -5.29 10.90 -1.30
C HIS A 178 -3.86 11.49 -1.35
N ASN A 179 -3.78 12.81 -1.52
CA ASN A 179 -2.52 13.57 -1.60
C ASN A 179 -1.48 12.99 -2.58
N PRO A 180 -1.86 12.58 -3.80
CA PRO A 180 -0.91 12.00 -4.75
C PRO A 180 0.08 13.06 -5.25
N GLN A 181 1.35 12.67 -5.31
CA GLN A 181 2.49 13.47 -5.75
C GLN A 181 3.29 12.72 -6.82
N SER A 182 3.53 13.37 -7.96
CA SER A 182 4.40 12.84 -9.00
C SER A 182 5.87 13.08 -8.63
N LEU A 183 6.61 12.02 -8.32
CA LEU A 183 8.07 12.10 -8.10
C LEU A 183 8.86 12.20 -9.41
N LEU A 184 8.30 11.65 -10.49
CA LEU A 184 8.90 11.63 -11.81
C LEU A 184 7.83 11.61 -12.89
N VAL A 185 8.10 12.27 -14.01
CA VAL A 185 7.35 12.14 -15.25
C VAL A 185 8.30 11.71 -16.36
N SER A 186 7.94 10.67 -17.11
CA SER A 186 8.72 10.12 -18.20
C SER A 186 7.87 9.94 -19.45
N THR A 187 8.46 10.17 -20.63
CA THR A 187 7.86 9.83 -21.93
C THR A 187 8.15 8.40 -22.37
N GLU A 188 8.94 7.69 -21.58
CA GLU A 188 9.30 6.28 -21.76
C GLU A 188 8.85 5.49 -20.53
N PRO A 189 8.63 4.16 -20.66
CA PRO A 189 8.22 3.33 -19.54
C PRO A 189 9.14 3.48 -18.32
N ILE A 190 8.50 3.44 -17.16
CA ILE A 190 9.11 3.24 -15.85
C ILE A 190 8.34 2.13 -15.15
N MET A 191 9.00 1.32 -14.34
CA MET A 191 8.35 0.16 -13.71
C MET A 191 9.05 -0.30 -12.43
N SER A 192 8.37 -1.21 -11.73
CA SER A 192 8.85 -1.91 -10.54
C SER A 192 9.36 -0.98 -9.43
N PRO A 193 8.53 -0.02 -8.94
CA PRO A 193 8.90 0.79 -7.80
C PRO A 193 9.07 -0.10 -6.55
N ALA A 194 10.10 0.17 -5.76
CA ALA A 194 10.39 -0.54 -4.52
C ALA A 194 10.83 0.46 -3.45
N TRP A 195 10.09 0.52 -2.34
CA TRP A 195 10.39 1.39 -1.20
C TRP A 195 11.65 0.95 -0.46
N SER A 196 12.48 1.91 -0.06
CA SER A 196 13.49 1.69 0.96
C SER A 196 12.83 1.37 2.31
N PRO A 197 13.49 0.61 3.20
CA PRO A 197 12.89 0.20 4.49
C PRO A 197 12.54 1.37 5.42
N ASP A 198 13.17 2.52 5.23
CA ASP A 198 12.90 3.76 5.97
C ASP A 198 11.85 4.66 5.28
N GLY A 199 11.34 4.26 4.11
CA GLY A 199 10.35 4.99 3.34
C GLY A 199 10.85 6.29 2.67
N ARG A 200 12.17 6.55 2.66
CA ARG A 200 12.72 7.82 2.16
C ARG A 200 13.10 7.80 0.68
N GLU A 201 13.32 6.63 0.12
CA GLU A 201 13.68 6.45 -1.29
C GLU A 201 12.80 5.39 -1.96
N ILE A 202 12.65 5.51 -3.28
CA ILE A 202 12.06 4.49 -4.14
C ILE A 202 13.10 4.10 -5.18
N ALA A 203 13.41 2.80 -5.27
CA ALA A 203 14.14 2.23 -6.39
C ALA A 203 13.17 1.91 -7.53
N TYR A 204 13.56 2.15 -8.78
CA TYR A 204 12.70 1.88 -9.94
C TYR A 204 13.54 1.66 -11.20
N VAL A 205 12.90 1.08 -12.23
CA VAL A 205 13.49 0.89 -13.55
C VAL A 205 13.04 2.01 -14.47
N SER A 206 13.97 2.59 -15.23
CA SER A 206 13.70 3.59 -16.26
C SER A 206 14.18 3.14 -17.64
N PHE A 207 13.40 3.48 -18.66
CA PHE A 207 13.72 3.30 -20.07
C PHE A 207 13.95 4.63 -20.82
N GLU A 208 14.14 5.75 -20.12
CA GLU A 208 14.33 7.09 -20.71
C GLU A 208 15.46 7.14 -21.77
N LYS A 209 16.50 6.32 -21.62
CA LYS A 209 17.61 6.20 -22.58
C LYS A 209 17.44 5.05 -23.59
N LYS A 210 16.21 4.55 -23.80
CA LYS A 210 15.90 3.39 -24.67
C LYS A 210 16.63 2.10 -24.27
N LYS A 211 17.08 2.04 -23.01
CA LYS A 211 17.66 0.87 -22.35
C LYS A 211 17.21 0.86 -20.89
N ALA A 212 17.12 -0.33 -20.30
CA ALA A 212 16.73 -0.48 -18.90
C ALA A 212 17.87 -0.01 -17.97
N GLN A 213 17.54 0.89 -17.05
CA GLN A 213 18.45 1.41 -16.03
C GLN A 213 17.76 1.42 -14.67
N ILE A 214 18.49 1.12 -13.59
CA ILE A 214 17.93 1.19 -12.24
C ILE A 214 18.35 2.51 -11.58
N PHE A 215 17.39 3.21 -11.00
CA PHE A 215 17.59 4.44 -10.25
C PHE A 215 17.02 4.32 -8.84
N THR A 216 17.52 5.13 -7.90
CA THR A 216 16.75 5.56 -6.72
C THR A 216 16.27 6.99 -6.89
N VAL A 217 15.14 7.32 -6.29
CA VAL A 217 14.62 8.68 -6.15
C VAL A 217 14.25 8.96 -4.70
N SER A 218 14.66 10.11 -4.17
CA SER A 218 14.23 10.59 -2.86
C SER A 218 12.78 11.05 -2.90
N VAL A 219 11.97 10.56 -1.97
CA VAL A 219 10.54 10.90 -1.85
C VAL A 219 10.35 12.36 -1.44
N GLU A 220 11.25 12.89 -0.62
CA GLU A 220 11.20 14.29 -0.14
C GLU A 220 11.67 15.29 -1.20
N THR A 221 12.78 14.98 -1.89
CA THR A 221 13.48 15.97 -2.74
C THR A 221 13.33 15.73 -4.23
N GLY A 222 12.84 14.57 -4.65
CA GLY A 222 12.84 14.13 -6.05
C GLY A 222 14.25 13.88 -6.62
N LYS A 223 15.31 13.96 -5.80
CA LYS A 223 16.69 13.74 -6.25
C LYS A 223 16.88 12.30 -6.70
N ARG A 224 17.41 12.12 -7.91
CA ARG A 224 17.65 10.81 -8.53
C ARG A 224 19.11 10.40 -8.44
N ARG A 225 19.36 9.10 -8.27
CA ARG A 225 20.69 8.47 -8.34
C ARG A 225 20.64 7.26 -9.26
N LEU A 226 21.53 7.21 -10.25
CA LEU A 226 21.71 6.04 -11.10
C LEU A 226 22.45 4.94 -10.31
N LEU A 227 21.93 3.71 -10.33
CA LEU A 227 22.55 2.55 -9.68
C LEU A 227 23.18 1.59 -10.67
N THR A 228 22.47 1.21 -11.73
CA THR A 228 22.99 0.26 -12.72
C THR A 228 22.65 0.67 -14.15
N ASP A 229 23.58 0.39 -15.06
CA ASP A 229 23.49 0.73 -16.48
C ASP A 229 24.23 -0.27 -17.38
N PHE A 230 23.97 -1.56 -17.19
CA PHE A 230 24.59 -2.61 -18.00
C PHE A 230 23.84 -2.84 -19.31
N ALA A 231 24.50 -3.43 -20.31
CA ALA A 231 23.80 -3.95 -21.48
C ALA A 231 22.81 -5.05 -21.09
N GLY A 232 21.64 -5.08 -21.75
CA GLY A 232 20.58 -6.03 -21.47
C GLY A 232 19.63 -5.58 -20.36
N ILE A 233 19.08 -6.54 -19.62
CA ILE A 233 18.12 -6.32 -18.55
C ILE A 233 18.84 -5.73 -17.33
N ASN A 234 18.27 -4.65 -16.80
CA ASN A 234 18.53 -4.11 -15.47
C ASN A 234 17.16 -3.91 -14.84
N GLY A 235 16.77 -4.73 -13.87
CA GLY A 235 15.40 -4.67 -13.36
C GLY A 235 15.17 -5.24 -11.97
N ALA A 236 13.88 -5.24 -11.59
CA ALA A 236 13.34 -5.79 -10.36
C ALA A 236 14.17 -5.46 -9.10
N PRO A 237 14.34 -4.17 -8.77
CA PRO A 237 15.05 -3.77 -7.56
C PRO A 237 14.29 -4.19 -6.30
N ALA A 238 15.01 -4.66 -5.28
CA ALA A 238 14.45 -4.94 -3.96
C ALA A 238 15.45 -4.62 -2.86
N TRP A 239 15.02 -3.82 -1.88
CA TRP A 239 15.86 -3.37 -0.78
C TRP A 239 16.09 -4.48 0.24
N SER A 240 17.32 -4.56 0.77
CA SER A 240 17.57 -5.28 2.01
C SER A 240 16.91 -4.54 3.18
N ASN A 241 16.50 -5.26 4.23
CA ASN A 241 15.76 -4.67 5.35
C ASN A 241 16.57 -3.62 6.14
N ASP A 242 17.90 -3.69 6.07
CA ASP A 242 18.81 -2.70 6.67
C ASP A 242 19.09 -1.49 5.77
N GLY A 243 18.54 -1.47 4.55
CA GLY A 243 18.71 -0.39 3.57
C GLY A 243 20.11 -0.26 2.97
N ARG A 244 21.04 -1.18 3.25
CA ARG A 244 22.43 -1.08 2.78
C ARG A 244 22.65 -1.62 1.38
N ASN A 245 21.84 -2.60 0.99
CA ASN A 245 21.97 -3.31 -0.27
C ASN A 245 20.67 -3.25 -1.08
N LEU A 246 20.82 -3.35 -2.39
CA LEU A 246 19.73 -3.57 -3.32
C LEU A 246 19.97 -4.87 -4.08
N ALA A 247 19.04 -5.83 -3.96
CA ALA A 247 18.98 -6.95 -4.88
C ALA A 247 18.44 -6.43 -6.23
N VAL A 248 19.12 -6.78 -7.32
CA VAL A 248 18.76 -6.36 -8.68
C VAL A 248 18.92 -7.52 -9.64
N VAL A 249 18.21 -7.47 -10.77
CA VAL A 249 18.30 -8.47 -11.83
C VAL A 249 19.10 -7.91 -13.00
N LEU A 250 20.21 -8.57 -13.35
CA LEU A 250 21.06 -8.18 -14.47
C LEU A 250 21.21 -9.34 -15.45
N SER A 251 21.13 -9.07 -16.76
CA SER A 251 21.45 -10.04 -17.81
C SER A 251 22.82 -9.79 -18.48
N LYS A 252 23.71 -9.05 -17.81
CA LYS A 252 25.04 -8.69 -18.34
C LYS A 252 25.95 -9.89 -18.65
N GLY A 253 25.67 -11.04 -18.04
CA GLY A 253 26.38 -12.31 -18.24
C GLY A 253 25.63 -13.33 -19.10
N GLY A 254 24.60 -12.91 -19.85
CA GLY A 254 23.75 -13.80 -20.64
C GLY A 254 22.33 -13.86 -20.07
N SER A 255 22.00 -14.94 -19.35
CA SER A 255 20.68 -15.07 -18.72
C SER A 255 20.53 -14.16 -17.49
N PRO A 256 19.32 -13.63 -17.21
CA PRO A 256 19.06 -12.82 -16.01
C PRO A 256 19.42 -13.55 -14.72
N LYS A 257 20.18 -12.87 -13.86
CA LYS A 257 20.57 -13.33 -12.52
C LYS A 257 20.41 -12.25 -11.49
N ILE A 258 20.33 -12.67 -10.23
CA ILE A 258 20.20 -11.79 -9.09
C ILE A 258 21.60 -11.38 -8.63
N TYR A 259 21.77 -10.09 -8.40
CA TYR A 259 22.97 -9.47 -7.84
C TYR A 259 22.58 -8.63 -6.63
N SER A 260 23.46 -8.56 -5.62
CA SER A 260 23.40 -7.54 -4.57
C SER A 260 24.27 -6.36 -4.97
N VAL A 261 23.77 -5.14 -4.81
CA VAL A 261 24.50 -3.88 -4.98
C VAL A 261 24.61 -3.19 -3.62
N ASP A 262 25.82 -2.98 -3.15
CA ASP A 262 26.09 -2.14 -1.96
C ASP A 262 25.89 -0.67 -2.34
N LEU A 263 24.98 0.02 -1.64
CA LEU A 263 24.57 1.36 -2.01
C LEU A 263 25.58 2.45 -1.64
N SER A 264 26.58 2.14 -0.81
CA SER A 264 27.61 3.08 -0.38
C SER A 264 28.82 3.07 -1.32
N SER A 265 29.22 1.87 -1.75
CA SER A 265 30.43 1.63 -2.54
C SER A 265 30.13 1.36 -4.02
N GLY A 266 28.90 0.96 -4.35
CA GLY A 266 28.54 0.44 -5.68
C GLY A 266 29.08 -0.97 -5.94
N TYR A 267 29.70 -1.63 -4.94
CA TYR A 267 30.19 -3.00 -5.09
C TYR A 267 29.02 -3.94 -5.42
N MET A 268 29.24 -4.85 -6.38
CA MET A 268 28.24 -5.81 -6.80
C MET A 268 28.71 -7.24 -6.58
N LYS A 269 27.82 -8.07 -6.01
CA LYS A 269 28.02 -9.51 -5.83
C LYS A 269 26.91 -10.28 -6.54
N GLN A 270 27.26 -11.21 -7.41
CA GLN A 270 26.30 -12.14 -8.00
C GLN A 270 25.82 -13.14 -6.94
N LEU A 271 24.51 -13.34 -6.86
CA LEU A 271 23.86 -14.20 -5.85
C LEU A 271 23.34 -15.51 -6.44
N THR A 272 22.94 -15.52 -7.71
CA THR A 272 22.46 -16.74 -8.39
C THR A 272 23.27 -17.05 -9.65
N PHE A 273 23.28 -18.33 -10.04
CA PHE A 273 24.13 -18.88 -11.11
C PHE A 273 23.35 -19.89 -11.97
N GLY A 274 23.92 -20.29 -13.11
CA GLY A 274 23.33 -21.24 -14.05
C GLY A 274 22.63 -20.58 -15.25
N GLU A 275 21.88 -21.36 -16.03
CA GLU A 275 21.30 -20.90 -17.30
C GLU A 275 19.86 -20.37 -17.19
N ALA A 276 19.11 -20.82 -16.20
CA ALA A 276 17.72 -20.42 -16.00
C ALA A 276 17.56 -18.92 -15.70
N ILE A 277 16.43 -18.33 -16.07
CA ILE A 277 16.09 -16.96 -15.68
C ILE A 277 15.82 -16.95 -14.17
N ASP A 278 16.51 -16.09 -13.42
CA ASP A 278 16.21 -15.78 -12.02
C ASP A 278 15.88 -14.28 -11.90
N THR A 279 14.69 -13.96 -11.39
CA THR A 279 14.17 -12.59 -11.36
C THR A 279 13.27 -12.31 -10.16
N GLU A 280 12.82 -11.06 -10.01
CA GLU A 280 11.86 -10.63 -8.98
C GLU A 280 12.28 -10.99 -7.54
N PRO A 281 13.51 -10.62 -7.11
CA PRO A 281 13.97 -10.92 -5.76
C PRO A 281 13.17 -10.15 -4.72
N ARG A 282 12.93 -10.75 -3.55
CA ARG A 282 12.41 -10.10 -2.35
C ARG A 282 13.08 -10.69 -1.11
N TYR A 283 13.67 -9.83 -0.27
CA TYR A 283 14.28 -10.28 0.98
C TYR A 283 13.22 -10.81 1.95
N SER A 284 13.58 -11.83 2.74
CA SER A 284 12.77 -12.25 3.88
C SER A 284 12.82 -11.19 4.98
N PRO A 285 11.73 -11.01 5.77
CA PRO A 285 11.67 -10.08 6.89
C PRO A 285 12.81 -10.23 7.92
N ASP A 286 13.34 -11.44 8.11
CA ASP A 286 14.50 -11.69 8.98
C ASP A 286 15.87 -11.43 8.33
N GLY A 287 15.89 -11.07 7.03
CA GLY A 287 17.11 -10.80 6.27
C GLY A 287 17.98 -12.02 5.96
N LYS A 288 17.50 -13.25 6.21
CA LYS A 288 18.29 -14.48 6.03
C LYS A 288 18.18 -15.10 4.66
N SER A 289 17.19 -14.71 3.87
CA SER A 289 16.94 -15.31 2.56
C SER A 289 16.34 -14.32 1.56
N ILE A 290 16.30 -14.72 0.29
CA ILE A 290 15.62 -14.02 -0.80
C ILE A 290 14.65 -14.98 -1.47
N LEU A 291 13.37 -14.62 -1.56
CA LEU A 291 12.45 -15.24 -2.50
C LEU A 291 12.70 -14.68 -3.90
N PHE A 292 12.58 -15.53 -4.92
CA PHE A 292 12.71 -15.10 -6.30
C PHE A 292 11.96 -16.02 -7.25
N THR A 293 11.61 -15.50 -8.42
CA THR A 293 10.98 -16.25 -9.51
C THR A 293 12.06 -16.90 -10.37
N SER A 294 11.95 -18.20 -10.64
CA SER A 294 12.87 -18.92 -11.52
C SER A 294 12.17 -19.88 -12.47
N GLY A 295 12.66 -19.93 -13.71
CA GLY A 295 12.24 -20.88 -14.74
C GLY A 295 12.98 -22.22 -14.72
N ARG A 296 13.84 -22.47 -13.72
CA ARG A 296 14.72 -23.67 -13.70
C ARG A 296 13.97 -25.01 -13.65
N GLY A 297 12.69 -25.00 -13.27
CA GLY A 297 11.81 -26.18 -13.24
C GLY A 297 10.89 -26.29 -14.47
N GLY A 298 11.15 -25.52 -15.54
CA GLY A 298 10.29 -25.41 -16.71
C GLY A 298 9.45 -24.13 -16.69
N SER A 299 8.37 -24.11 -15.90
CA SER A 299 7.56 -22.90 -15.74
C SER A 299 8.07 -22.00 -14.59
N PRO A 300 7.74 -20.69 -14.59
CA PRO A 300 8.09 -19.78 -13.50
C PRO A 300 7.50 -20.22 -12.17
N GLN A 301 8.36 -20.40 -11.18
CA GLN A 301 8.03 -20.86 -9.84
C GLN A 301 8.84 -20.07 -8.81
N ILE A 302 8.39 -20.08 -7.56
CA ILE A 302 9.07 -19.39 -6.47
C ILE A 302 10.15 -20.29 -5.87
N TYR A 303 11.33 -19.71 -5.70
CA TYR A 303 12.48 -20.32 -5.05
C TYR A 303 12.95 -19.42 -3.91
N ARG A 304 13.60 -20.02 -2.92
CA ARG A 304 14.26 -19.34 -1.81
C ARG A 304 15.76 -19.55 -1.92
N LEU A 305 16.51 -18.46 -1.94
CA LEU A 305 17.96 -18.43 -1.80
C LEU A 305 18.30 -18.12 -0.34
N SER A 306 19.05 -19.00 0.32
CA SER A 306 19.64 -18.73 1.63
C SER A 306 20.84 -17.81 1.48
N LEU A 307 20.86 -16.70 2.24
CA LEU A 307 22.00 -15.78 2.27
C LEU A 307 23.13 -16.26 3.18
N THR A 308 22.89 -17.31 3.97
CA THR A 308 23.89 -17.87 4.89
C THR A 308 24.86 -18.81 4.16
N ASP A 309 24.34 -19.70 3.31
CA ASP A 309 25.10 -20.77 2.67
C ASP A 309 24.94 -20.82 1.14
N GLY A 310 24.09 -19.96 0.55
CA GLY A 310 23.84 -19.93 -0.89
C GLY A 310 22.94 -21.05 -1.41
N SER A 311 22.36 -21.87 -0.52
CA SER A 311 21.46 -22.95 -0.93
C SER A 311 20.18 -22.42 -1.55
N ILE A 312 19.65 -23.13 -2.55
CA ILE A 312 18.41 -22.78 -3.24
C ILE A 312 17.39 -23.91 -3.07
N ALA A 313 16.19 -23.56 -2.62
CA ALA A 313 15.06 -24.48 -2.48
C ALA A 313 13.84 -23.99 -3.27
N ARG A 314 13.10 -24.89 -3.90
CA ARG A 314 11.81 -24.57 -4.54
C ARG A 314 10.71 -24.48 -3.47
N MET A 315 9.91 -23.42 -3.54
CA MET A 315 8.89 -23.10 -2.55
C MET A 315 7.46 -23.40 -3.02
N THR A 316 7.20 -23.32 -4.32
CA THR A 316 5.85 -23.52 -4.89
C THR A 316 5.78 -24.73 -5.80
N TYR A 317 4.73 -25.54 -5.65
CA TYR A 317 4.48 -26.74 -6.45
C TYR A 317 3.11 -26.75 -7.11
N ASP A 318 2.15 -25.99 -6.54
CA ASP A 318 0.80 -25.83 -7.08
C ASP A 318 0.74 -24.72 -8.13
N GLY A 319 -0.06 -24.94 -9.18
CA GLY A 319 -0.21 -24.01 -10.30
C GLY A 319 0.91 -24.06 -11.32
N ASN A 320 0.63 -23.57 -12.52
CA ASN A 320 1.57 -23.63 -13.64
C ASN A 320 2.43 -22.37 -13.79
N TYR A 321 2.18 -21.33 -12.99
CA TYR A 321 2.96 -20.09 -12.96
C TYR A 321 2.83 -19.44 -11.60
N ASN A 322 3.96 -19.20 -10.92
CA ASN A 322 4.03 -18.46 -9.66
C ASN A 322 5.17 -17.44 -9.73
N ALA A 323 4.89 -16.18 -9.43
CA ALA A 323 5.84 -15.08 -9.59
C ALA A 323 5.62 -13.95 -8.56
N ARG A 324 6.52 -12.96 -8.54
CA ARG A 324 6.43 -11.73 -7.73
C ARG A 324 6.14 -11.97 -6.24
N ALA A 325 6.74 -13.02 -5.68
CA ALA A 325 6.45 -13.45 -4.32
C ALA A 325 7.10 -12.58 -3.25
N SER A 326 6.41 -12.37 -2.13
CA SER A 326 6.97 -11.78 -0.92
C SER A 326 6.37 -12.43 0.33
N TYR A 327 7.14 -12.45 1.42
CA TYR A 327 6.62 -12.91 2.70
C TYR A 327 5.68 -11.87 3.32
N THR A 328 4.72 -12.34 4.11
CA THR A 328 4.14 -11.50 5.16
C THR A 328 5.21 -11.12 6.19
N PRO A 329 5.10 -9.98 6.90
CA PRO A 329 6.09 -9.54 7.88
C PRO A 329 6.42 -10.57 8.97
N ASP A 330 5.45 -11.40 9.35
CA ASP A 330 5.59 -12.48 10.33
C ASP A 330 6.16 -13.79 9.75
N GLN A 331 6.45 -13.84 8.44
CA GLN A 331 6.93 -14.99 7.68
C GLN A 331 6.01 -16.23 7.67
N ARG A 332 4.73 -16.08 8.06
CA ARG A 332 3.77 -17.21 8.05
C ARG A 332 3.22 -17.51 6.66
N HIS A 333 3.18 -16.52 5.79
CA HIS A 333 2.64 -16.66 4.45
C HIS A 333 3.59 -16.11 3.40
N ILE A 334 3.50 -16.69 2.19
CA ILE A 334 4.05 -16.14 0.95
C ILE A 334 2.86 -15.65 0.13
N VAL A 335 2.86 -14.35 -0.20
CA VAL A 335 1.91 -13.75 -1.14
C VAL A 335 2.55 -13.71 -2.51
N MET A 336 1.81 -14.10 -3.55
CA MET A 336 2.34 -14.22 -4.90
C MET A 336 1.30 -13.95 -5.98
N LEU A 337 1.80 -13.67 -7.18
CA LEU A 337 1.03 -13.81 -8.41
C LEU A 337 0.98 -15.30 -8.77
N HIS A 338 -0.22 -15.84 -8.96
CA HIS A 338 -0.49 -17.24 -9.19
C HIS A 338 -1.37 -17.45 -10.42
N ARG A 339 -1.10 -18.52 -11.17
CA ARG A 339 -1.99 -19.03 -12.22
C ARG A 339 -2.27 -20.50 -12.00
N GLY A 340 -3.52 -20.79 -11.64
CA GLY A 340 -4.02 -22.11 -11.34
C GLY A 340 -4.70 -22.76 -12.54
N GLU A 341 -5.72 -23.57 -12.26
CA GLU A 341 -6.50 -24.31 -13.26
C GLU A 341 -7.39 -23.40 -14.11
N ASP A 342 -7.88 -22.30 -13.53
CA ASP A 342 -8.66 -21.26 -14.19
C ASP A 342 -7.89 -20.50 -15.30
N ARG A 343 -6.57 -20.68 -15.35
CA ARG A 343 -5.63 -20.01 -16.26
C ARG A 343 -5.65 -18.49 -16.16
N ALA A 344 -6.23 -17.93 -15.10
CA ALA A 344 -6.24 -16.51 -14.81
C ALA A 344 -5.06 -16.15 -13.90
N PHE A 345 -4.57 -14.91 -14.01
CA PHE A 345 -3.56 -14.41 -13.09
C PHE A 345 -4.24 -13.79 -11.88
N ASN A 346 -4.01 -14.36 -10.70
CA ASN A 346 -4.64 -13.99 -9.45
C ASN A 346 -3.61 -13.77 -8.34
N ILE A 347 -4.03 -13.08 -7.29
CA ILE A 347 -3.30 -12.98 -6.05
C ILE A 347 -3.63 -14.20 -5.19
N ALA A 348 -2.59 -14.92 -4.76
CA ALA A 348 -2.72 -16.09 -3.91
C ALA A 348 -1.77 -16.03 -2.73
N ILE A 349 -2.07 -16.83 -1.72
CA ILE A 349 -1.24 -17.01 -0.54
C ILE A 349 -0.86 -18.47 -0.38
N GLN A 350 0.33 -18.70 0.17
CA GLN A 350 0.82 -20.02 0.54
C GLN A 350 1.31 -19.99 1.98
N ASN A 351 0.93 -20.98 2.80
CA ASN A 351 1.52 -21.16 4.14
C ASN A 351 2.99 -21.61 4.03
N THR A 352 3.86 -21.06 4.88
CA THR A 352 5.27 -21.45 4.91
C THR A 352 5.52 -22.80 5.61
N ASP A 353 4.66 -23.16 6.58
CA ASP A 353 4.81 -24.36 7.41
C ASP A 353 4.00 -25.59 6.93
N ASN A 354 2.90 -25.38 6.19
CA ASN A 354 1.89 -26.42 5.89
C ASN A 354 1.93 -26.92 4.44
N ASN A 355 2.87 -27.81 4.09
CA ASN A 355 2.99 -28.50 2.79
C ASN A 355 2.93 -27.61 1.52
N GLY A 356 2.94 -26.29 1.67
CA GLY A 356 2.77 -25.34 0.59
C GLY A 356 1.34 -25.24 0.02
N GLN A 357 0.28 -25.47 0.81
CA GLN A 357 -1.09 -25.27 0.30
C GLN A 357 -1.30 -23.83 -0.18
N VAL A 358 -1.70 -23.69 -1.46
CA VAL A 358 -2.02 -22.41 -2.09
C VAL A 358 -3.52 -22.12 -1.97
N THR A 359 -3.86 -20.90 -1.58
CA THR A 359 -5.22 -20.36 -1.54
C THR A 359 -5.30 -19.11 -2.41
N GLN A 360 -6.17 -19.12 -3.42
CA GLN A 360 -6.47 -17.93 -4.22
C GLN A 360 -7.30 -16.94 -3.39
N LEU A 361 -6.93 -15.66 -3.42
CA LEU A 361 -7.66 -14.57 -2.75
C LEU A 361 -8.53 -13.77 -3.74
N THR A 362 -8.09 -13.70 -5.00
CA THR A 362 -8.76 -12.95 -6.06
C THR A 362 -9.10 -13.87 -7.23
N PHE A 363 -10.05 -13.42 -8.04
CA PHE A 363 -10.60 -14.18 -9.18
C PHE A 363 -10.81 -13.27 -10.41
N SER A 364 -9.98 -12.23 -10.54
CA SER A 364 -10.01 -11.32 -11.69
C SER A 364 -9.12 -11.87 -12.81
N PRO A 365 -9.41 -11.57 -14.10
CA PRO A 365 -8.67 -12.15 -15.21
C PRO A 365 -7.22 -11.66 -15.35
N ALA A 366 -6.86 -10.54 -14.72
CA ALA A 366 -5.59 -9.84 -14.99
C ALA A 366 -5.04 -9.12 -13.75
N ASP A 367 -4.93 -9.84 -12.62
CA ASP A 367 -4.25 -9.30 -11.45
C ASP A 367 -2.73 -9.30 -11.65
N GLU A 368 -2.05 -8.34 -11.05
CA GLU A 368 -0.60 -8.25 -11.09
C GLU A 368 -0.04 -7.51 -9.87
N SER A 369 1.27 -7.67 -9.67
CA SER A 369 2.07 -6.82 -8.76
C SER A 369 1.59 -6.77 -7.31
N PRO A 370 1.43 -7.91 -6.60
CA PRO A 370 1.04 -7.90 -5.20
C PRO A 370 2.11 -7.23 -4.32
N SER A 371 1.65 -6.39 -3.40
CA SER A 371 2.45 -5.73 -2.37
C SER A 371 1.77 -5.84 -1.01
N VAL A 372 2.43 -6.49 -0.07
CA VAL A 372 1.92 -6.72 1.29
C VAL A 372 2.07 -5.47 2.15
N ALA A 373 1.02 -5.11 2.89
CA ALA A 373 1.06 -4.04 3.88
C ALA A 373 2.01 -4.38 5.04
N PRO A 374 2.61 -3.40 5.73
CA PRO A 374 3.62 -3.68 6.76
C PRO A 374 3.06 -4.33 8.04
N ASN A 375 1.73 -4.41 8.21
CA ASN A 375 1.08 -5.24 9.24
C ASN A 375 0.73 -6.66 8.77
N GLY A 376 0.92 -6.99 7.49
CA GLY A 376 0.62 -8.30 6.91
C GLY A 376 -0.87 -8.60 6.66
N ARG A 377 -1.77 -7.65 6.92
CA ARG A 377 -3.23 -7.89 6.87
C ARG A 377 -3.86 -7.65 5.51
N LEU A 378 -3.27 -6.75 4.72
CA LEU A 378 -3.79 -6.30 3.44
C LEU A 378 -2.73 -6.49 2.34
N ILE A 379 -3.20 -6.73 1.13
CA ILE A 379 -2.39 -6.86 -0.07
C ILE A 379 -2.92 -5.87 -1.10
N LEU A 380 -2.07 -4.92 -1.49
CA LEU A 380 -2.31 -4.02 -2.63
C LEU A 380 -1.88 -4.71 -3.92
N TYR A 381 -2.65 -4.56 -4.98
CA TYR A 381 -2.35 -5.10 -6.30
C TYR A 381 -2.97 -4.23 -7.39
N ALA A 382 -2.53 -4.41 -8.62
CA ALA A 382 -3.19 -3.81 -9.79
C ALA A 382 -4.04 -4.86 -10.50
N THR A 383 -5.16 -4.41 -11.06
CA THR A 383 -6.11 -5.25 -11.80
C THR A 383 -6.82 -4.43 -12.86
N LYS A 384 -7.58 -5.06 -13.76
CA LYS A 384 -8.33 -4.35 -14.81
C LYS A 384 -9.83 -4.30 -14.53
N THR A 385 -10.41 -3.12 -14.69
CA THR A 385 -11.86 -2.89 -14.69
C THR A 385 -12.24 -2.07 -15.91
N ASN A 386 -13.14 -2.58 -16.75
CA ASN A 386 -13.53 -1.94 -18.02
C ASN A 386 -12.31 -1.55 -18.88
N ASP A 387 -11.37 -2.48 -19.01
CA ASP A 387 -10.08 -2.32 -19.72
C ASP A 387 -9.14 -1.23 -19.21
N LYS A 388 -9.43 -0.62 -18.06
CA LYS A 388 -8.52 0.30 -17.36
C LYS A 388 -7.88 -0.40 -16.17
N GLY A 389 -6.56 -0.29 -16.01
CA GLY A 389 -5.93 -0.72 -14.77
C GLY A 389 -6.33 0.19 -13.63
N VAL A 390 -6.60 -0.43 -12.49
CA VAL A 390 -7.03 0.16 -11.23
C VAL A 390 -6.27 -0.50 -10.10
N LEU A 391 -6.06 0.24 -9.01
CA LEU A 391 -5.50 -0.32 -7.79
C LEU A 391 -6.61 -0.95 -6.96
N ALA A 392 -6.35 -2.14 -6.45
CA ALA A 392 -7.26 -2.87 -5.60
C ALA A 392 -6.51 -3.42 -4.38
N ILE A 393 -7.26 -3.67 -3.32
CA ILE A 393 -6.75 -4.23 -2.07
C ILE A 393 -7.61 -5.43 -1.70
N VAL A 394 -6.95 -6.49 -1.25
CA VAL A 394 -7.60 -7.67 -0.68
C VAL A 394 -7.01 -7.97 0.70
N SER A 395 -7.85 -8.38 1.65
CA SER A 395 -7.36 -8.88 2.94
C SER A 395 -6.68 -10.24 2.79
N ILE A 396 -5.77 -10.56 3.70
CA ILE A 396 -5.04 -11.84 3.70
C ILE A 396 -5.98 -13.06 3.83
N ASP A 397 -7.19 -12.87 4.36
CA ASP A 397 -8.23 -13.91 4.45
C ASP A 397 -9.22 -13.90 3.25
N GLY A 398 -9.03 -13.00 2.29
CA GLY A 398 -9.82 -12.90 1.05
C GLY A 398 -11.21 -12.27 1.20
N ARG A 399 -11.62 -11.86 2.41
CA ARG A 399 -13.01 -11.43 2.70
C ARG A 399 -13.29 -9.97 2.39
N THR A 400 -12.30 -9.10 2.57
CA THR A 400 -12.41 -7.66 2.29
C THR A 400 -11.76 -7.36 0.96
N LYS A 401 -12.50 -6.72 0.06
CA LYS A 401 -12.00 -6.25 -1.23
C LYS A 401 -12.35 -4.78 -1.39
N LEU A 402 -11.35 -3.99 -1.76
CA LEU A 402 -11.44 -2.54 -1.90
C LEU A 402 -10.87 -2.16 -3.26
N ARG A 403 -11.48 -1.18 -3.90
CA ARG A 403 -10.89 -0.50 -5.05
C ARG A 403 -10.56 0.93 -4.67
N LEU A 404 -9.31 1.30 -4.90
CA LEU A 404 -8.90 2.68 -4.70
C LEU A 404 -9.47 3.56 -5.81
N PRO A 405 -9.75 4.85 -5.51
CA PRO A 405 -10.34 5.75 -6.48
C PRO A 405 -9.44 5.90 -7.71
N ALA A 406 -10.00 5.74 -8.90
CA ALA A 406 -9.24 5.86 -10.14
C ALA A 406 -9.01 7.33 -10.51
N ARG A 407 -7.74 7.74 -10.65
CA ARG A 407 -7.38 8.98 -11.36
C ARG A 407 -7.50 8.75 -12.87
N GLU A 408 -7.59 9.82 -13.65
CA GLU A 408 -7.60 9.70 -15.10
C GLU A 408 -6.29 9.06 -15.60
N GLY A 409 -6.40 7.88 -16.21
CA GLY A 409 -5.29 7.07 -16.71
C GLY A 409 -5.43 5.60 -16.33
N ASP A 410 -4.39 4.84 -16.63
CA ASP A 410 -4.22 3.44 -16.28
C ASP A 410 -3.18 3.34 -15.15
N VAL A 411 -3.43 2.56 -14.10
CA VAL A 411 -2.48 2.41 -12.96
C VAL A 411 -1.98 0.97 -12.86
N GLN A 412 -0.68 0.84 -12.62
CA GLN A 412 0.02 -0.44 -12.61
C GLN A 412 1.19 -0.45 -11.61
N GLU A 413 1.75 -1.63 -11.36
CA GLU A 413 2.99 -1.83 -10.57
C GLU A 413 2.99 -1.14 -9.17
N PRO A 414 1.96 -1.33 -8.33
CA PRO A 414 1.92 -0.71 -7.00
C PRO A 414 2.95 -1.30 -6.03
N ALA A 415 3.37 -0.46 -5.09
CA ALA A 415 4.20 -0.84 -3.95
C ALA A 415 3.72 -0.13 -2.68
N TRP A 416 3.41 -0.91 -1.65
CA TRP A 416 3.06 -0.43 -0.31
C TRP A 416 4.33 -0.03 0.43
N SER A 417 4.34 1.16 1.02
CA SER A 417 5.47 1.62 1.84
C SER A 417 5.64 0.80 3.13
N PRO A 418 6.84 0.79 3.73
CA PRO A 418 6.98 0.41 5.12
C PRO A 418 6.20 1.36 6.04
N TYR A 419 6.20 1.08 7.33
CA TYR A 419 5.78 2.09 8.29
C TYR A 419 6.63 3.36 8.16
N LEU A 420 5.96 4.50 8.06
CA LEU A 420 6.60 5.81 8.07
C LEU A 420 6.78 6.28 9.53
N GLY A 421 7.90 6.96 9.78
CA GLY A 421 8.30 7.43 11.10
C GLY A 421 7.89 8.86 11.40
#